data_AF-A0A0K1S6Z6-F1
#
_entry.id   AF-A0A0K1S6Z6-F1
#
_cell.length_a   1.000
_cell.length_b   1.000
_cell.length_c   1.000
_cell.angle_alpha   90.00
_cell.angle_beta   90.00
_cell.angle_gamma   90.00
#
_symmetry.space_group_name_H-M   'P 1'
#
loop_
_entity.id
_entity.type
_entity.pdbx_description
1 polymer ?
#
loop_
_entity_poly.entity_id
_entity_poly.type
_entity_poly.pdbx_seq_one_letter_code
_entity_poly.pdbx_strand_id
1 'polypeptide(L)' 'MNTSGELLLVPIIAIPEQELWVFQNPSVRESLKRGLAEASTGNLAEEPVDLDAMLEFAESIPEEVEE' A
#
# COMPACT_ATOMS: atom_id res chain seq x y z
N MET A 1 -16.58 21.85 -25.46
CA MET A 1 -17.83 21.21 -24.99
C MET A 1 -18.14 20.05 -25.91
N ASN A 2 -18.43 18.86 -25.38
CA ASN A 2 -18.91 17.72 -26.17
C ASN A 2 -20.31 18.07 -26.72
N THR A 3 -20.53 17.90 -28.03
CA THR A 3 -21.76 18.29 -28.76
C THR A 3 -22.90 17.26 -28.64
N SER A 4 -22.68 16.15 -27.93
CA SER A 4 -23.54 14.96 -27.90
C SER A 4 -24.19 14.70 -26.54
N GLY A 5 -23.97 15.54 -25.53
CA GLY A 5 -24.61 15.42 -24.21
C GLY A 5 -24.16 14.20 -23.39
N GLU A 6 -23.00 13.62 -23.69
CA GLU A 6 -22.52 12.42 -23.01
C GLU A 6 -21.84 12.76 -21.68
N LEU A 7 -22.25 12.05 -20.62
CA LEU A 7 -21.65 12.16 -19.29
C LEU A 7 -20.42 11.24 -19.22
N LEU A 8 -19.23 11.82 -19.24
CA LEU A 8 -17.97 11.10 -19.01
C LEU A 8 -17.72 11.00 -17.51
N LEU A 9 -18.06 9.84 -16.93
CA LEU A 9 -17.65 9.52 -15.56
C LEU A 9 -16.19 9.07 -15.57
N VAL A 10 -15.30 9.90 -15.04
CA VAL A 10 -13.92 9.49 -14.74
C VAL A 10 -13.94 8.86 -13.34
N PRO A 11 -13.71 7.55 -13.20
CA PRO A 11 -13.61 6.95 -11.87
C PRO A 11 -12.38 7.54 -11.17
N ILE A 12 -12.61 8.22 -10.04
CA ILE A 12 -11.52 8.65 -9.17
C ILE A 12 -11.13 7.43 -8.34
N ILE A 13 -9.91 6.94 -8.56
CA ILE A 13 -9.27 5.97 -7.68
C ILE A 13 -8.43 6.78 -6.70
N ALA A 14 -8.83 6.81 -5.43
CA ALA A 14 -8.04 7.40 -4.36
C ALA A 14 -7.16 6.32 -3.74
N ILE A 15 -5.86 6.58 -3.63
CA ILE A 15 -4.93 5.75 -2.89
C ILE A 15 -4.68 6.46 -1.56
N PRO A 16 -4.99 5.84 -0.41
CA PRO A 16 -4.65 6.41 0.88
C PRO A 16 -3.17 6.75 0.95
N GLU A 17 -2.82 7.86 1.61
CA GLU A 17 -1.43 8.32 1.73
C GLU A 17 -0.51 7.23 2.32
N GLN A 18 -1.02 6.52 3.33
CA GLN A 18 -0.33 5.41 3.98
C GLN A 18 -0.02 4.22 3.03
N GLU A 19 -0.76 4.09 1.94
CA GLU A 19 -0.60 3.02 0.94
C GLU A 19 0.16 3.49 -0.32
N LEU A 20 0.40 4.80 -0.45
CA LEU A 20 0.98 5.40 -1.64
C LEU A 20 2.36 4.84 -1.94
N TRP A 21 3.19 4.65 -0.91
CA TRP A 21 4.53 4.09 -1.05
C TRP A 21 4.50 2.67 -1.63
N VAL A 22 3.56 1.81 -1.18
CA VAL A 22 3.39 0.46 -1.72
C VAL A 22 2.99 0.51 -3.19
N PHE A 23 2.10 1.44 -3.56
CA PHE A 23 1.66 1.58 -4.94
C PHE A 23 2.76 2.08 -5.89
N GLN A 24 3.63 2.96 -5.41
CA GLN A 24 4.77 3.50 -6.15
C GLN A 24 5.93 2.49 -6.31
N ASN A 25 5.97 1.42 -5.50
CA ASN A 25 7.04 0.42 -5.50
C ASN A 25 6.54 -0.94 -6.00
N PRO A 26 6.71 -1.27 -7.31
CA PRO A 26 6.19 -2.52 -7.87
C PRO A 26 6.71 -3.78 -7.17
N SER A 27 7.98 -3.82 -6.79
CA SER A 27 8.59 -4.96 -6.09
C SER A 27 7.90 -5.24 -4.76
N VAL A 28 7.65 -4.19 -3.97
CA VAL A 28 6.95 -4.27 -2.69
C VAL A 28 5.51 -4.73 -2.91
N ARG A 29 4.82 -4.14 -3.89
CA ARG A 29 3.44 -4.51 -4.22
C ARG A 29 3.30 -5.98 -4.62
N GLU A 30 4.20 -6.50 -5.45
CA GLU A 30 4.17 -7.92 -5.82
C GLU A 30 4.49 -8.84 -4.64
N SER A 31 5.43 -8.45 -3.77
CA SER A 31 5.69 -9.18 -2.53
C SER A 31 4.46 -9.22 -1.61
N LEU A 32 3.79 -8.08 -1.44
CA LEU A 32 2.57 -7.98 -0.62
C LEU A 32 1.44 -8.85 -1.18
N LYS A 33 1.19 -8.81 -2.50
CA LYS A 33 0.19 -9.67 -3.16
C LYS A 33 0.47 -11.15 -2.92
N ARG A 34 1.72 -11.57 -3.04
CA ARG A 34 2.13 -12.96 -2.77
C ARG A 34 1.85 -13.33 -1.32
N GLY A 35 2.26 -12.51 -0.35
CA GLY A 35 2.01 -12.78 1.07
C GLY A 35 0.52 -12.87 1.40
N LEU A 36 -0.32 -11.99 0.83
CA LEU A 36 -1.78 -12.07 0.97
C LEU A 36 -2.36 -13.36 0.38
N ALA A 37 -1.86 -13.81 -0.77
CA ALA A 37 -2.28 -15.07 -1.38
C ALA A 37 -1.89 -16.27 -0.51
N GLU A 38 -0.66 -16.31 0.00
CA GLU A 38 -0.18 -17.35 0.93
C GLU A 38 -1.03 -17.39 2.21
N ALA A 39 -1.25 -16.24 2.84
CA ALA A 39 -2.08 -16.13 4.03
C ALA A 39 -3.51 -16.63 3.81
N SER A 40 -4.11 -16.36 2.64
CA SER A 40 -5.45 -16.86 2.29
C SER A 40 -5.54 -18.39 2.24
N THR A 41 -4.42 -19.07 2.02
CA THR A 41 -4.32 -20.55 2.02
C THR A 41 -3.93 -21.13 3.39
N GLY A 42 -3.80 -20.29 4.41
CA GLY A 42 -3.31 -20.68 5.73
C GLY A 42 -1.79 -20.85 5.80
N ASN A 43 -1.06 -20.53 4.73
CA ASN A 43 0.40 -20.51 4.73
C ASN A 43 0.87 -19.19 5.33
N LEU A 44 1.05 -19.19 6.66
CA LEU A 44 1.53 -18.05 7.43
C LEU A 44 3.01 -18.25 7.75
N ALA A 45 3.74 -17.15 7.96
CA ALA A 45 5.09 -17.22 8.46
C ALA A 45 5.11 -17.95 9.81
N GLU A 46 6.08 -18.85 10.01
CA GLU A 46 6.23 -19.61 11.25
C GLU A 46 6.59 -18.68 12.42
N GLU A 47 7.39 -17.66 12.13
CA GLU A 47 7.77 -16.63 13.09
C GLU A 47 6.81 -15.43 12.96
N PRO A 48 6.20 -14.95 14.05
CA PRO A 48 5.47 -13.71 14.02
C PRO A 48 6.39 -12.55 13.65
N VAL A 49 5.82 -11.51 13.04
CA VAL A 49 6.52 -10.24 12.86
C VAL A 49 6.92 -9.69 14.22
N ASP A 50 8.18 -9.30 14.33
CA ASP A 50 8.72 -8.62 15.51
C ASP A 50 8.13 -7.21 15.58
N LEU A 51 7.05 -7.07 16.36
CA LEU A 51 6.34 -5.81 16.52
C LEU A 51 7.20 -4.76 17.23
N ASP A 52 8.10 -5.18 18.12
CA ASP A 52 8.99 -4.26 18.84
C ASP A 52 9.99 -3.64 17.86
N ALA A 53 10.62 -4.45 17.01
CA ALA A 53 11.49 -3.96 15.94
C ALA A 53 10.76 -3.06 14.93
N MET A 54 9.49 -3.35 14.62
CA MET A 54 8.67 -2.50 13.74
C MET A 54 8.34 -1.16 14.39
N LEU A 55 8.06 -1.13 15.69
CA LEU A 55 7.83 0.10 16.44
C LEU A 55 9.09 0.96 16.54
N GLU A 56 10.24 0.35 16.88
CA GLU A 56 11.53 1.05 16.88
C GLU A 56 11.84 1.67 15.52
N PHE A 57 11.59 0.93 14.43
CA PHE A 57 11.74 1.46 13.09
C PHE A 57 10.79 2.63 12.84
N ALA A 58 9.51 2.52 13.20
CA ALA A 58 8.53 3.58 13.01
C ALA A 58 8.90 4.86 13.77
N GLU A 59 9.41 4.75 15.00
CA GLU A 59 9.92 5.88 15.79
C GLU A 59 11.16 6.53 15.17
N SER A 60 11.94 5.78 14.38
CA SER A 60 13.12 6.31 13.68
C SER A 60 12.80 7.09 12.39
N ILE A 61 11.56 6.99 11.90
CA ILE A 61 11.11 7.74 10.72
C ILE A 61 10.81 9.18 11.14
N PRO A 62 11.46 10.19 10.55
CA PRO A 62 11.16 11.59 10.88
C PRO A 62 9.71 11.94 10.47
N GLU A 63 8.99 12.67 11.33
CA GLU A 63 7.60 13.08 11.06
C GLU A 63 7.47 14.09 9.92
N GLU A 64 8.56 14.80 9.57
CA GLU A 64 8.59 15.79 8.50
C GLU A 64 9.71 15.46 7.51
N VAL A 65 9.33 15.28 6.25
CA VAL A 65 10.27 15.40 5.12
C VAL A 65 10.21 16.88 4.73
N GLU A 66 11.24 17.67 5.05
CA GLU A 66 11.33 19.05 4.55
C GLU A 66 11.20 19.03 3.00
N GLU A 67 10.23 19.80 2.47
CA GLU A 67 9.92 19.92 1.04
C GLU A 67 11.07 20.51 0.21
#